data_AF-A0A1Q3XCF3-F1
#
_entry.id   AF-A0A1Q3XCF3-F1
#
_cell.length_a   1.000
_cell.length_b   1.000
_cell.length_c   1.000
_cell.angle_alpha   90.00
_cell.angle_beta   90.00
_cell.angle_gamma   90.00
#
_symmetry.space_group_name_H-M   'P 1'
#
loop_
_entity.id
_entity.type
_entity.pdbx_description
1 polymer ?
#
loop_
_entity_poly.entity_id
_entity_poly.type
_entity_poly.pdbx_seq_one_letter_code
_entity_poly.pdbx_strand_id
1 'polypeptide(L)' 'MKSFTISMLSAVTLLWASSCKRDKYYRCECQSSDSTALYEIGRSDADHAYALCRSNEDSSTSCIMWVMK' A
#
# COMPACT_ATOMS: atom_id res chain seq x y z
N MET A 1 8.41 -44.07 19.17
CA MET A 1 8.69 -43.61 17.80
C MET A 1 7.38 -43.16 17.18
N LYS A 2 7.16 -41.85 17.00
CA LYS A 2 5.97 -41.30 16.32
C LYS A 2 6.44 -40.32 15.26
N SER A 3 6.21 -40.69 14.01
CA SER A 3 6.55 -39.93 12.80
C SER A 3 5.79 -38.62 12.75
N PHE A 4 6.52 -37.51 12.54
CA PHE A 4 5.97 -36.20 12.21
C PHE A 4 5.99 -36.04 10.68
N THR A 5 4.95 -36.52 10.00
CA THR A 5 4.64 -36.15 8.62
C THR A 5 3.80 -34.88 8.65
N ILE A 6 4.46 -33.72 8.77
CA ILE A 6 3.81 -32.42 8.63
C ILE A 6 3.75 -32.08 7.13
N SER A 7 2.54 -32.16 6.60
CA SER A 7 2.09 -31.79 5.26
C SER A 7 2.82 -30.59 4.64
N MET A 8 3.55 -30.86 3.55
CA MET A 8 4.08 -29.85 2.60
C MET A 8 2.99 -28.99 1.91
N LEU A 9 1.70 -29.28 2.11
CA LEU A 9 0.60 -28.57 1.44
C LEU A 9 0.31 -27.16 1.97
N SER A 10 0.80 -26.76 3.15
CA SER A 10 0.47 -25.43 3.73
C SER A 10 1.29 -24.27 3.18
N ALA A 11 2.40 -24.53 2.47
CA ALA A 11 3.24 -23.45 1.92
C ALA A 11 2.63 -22.81 0.65
N VAL A 12 1.89 -23.59 -0.14
CA VAL A 12 1.34 -23.14 -1.44
C VAL A 12 0.17 -22.17 -1.24
N THR A 13 -0.61 -22.34 -0.17
CA THR A 13 -1.73 -21.44 0.16
C THR A 13 -1.29 -20.04 0.60
N LEU A 14 -0.11 -19.90 1.21
CA LEU A 14 0.43 -18.58 1.62
C LEU A 14 1.00 -17.80 0.43
N LEU A 15 1.53 -18.50 -0.57
CA LEU A 15 2.08 -17.89 -1.80
C LEU A 15 0.98 -17.34 -2.73
N TRP A 16 -0.27 -17.79 -2.59
CA TRP A 16 -1.37 -17.33 -3.43
C TRP A 16 -2.05 -16.07 -2.88
N ALA A 17 -1.95 -15.82 -1.58
CA ALA A 17 -2.51 -14.61 -0.95
C ALA A 17 -1.75 -13.32 -1.35
N SER A 18 -0.48 -13.42 -1.73
CA SER A 18 0.33 -12.28 -2.20
C SER A 18 0.11 -11.94 -3.67
N SER A 19 -0.45 -12.86 -4.48
CA SER A 19 -0.66 -12.64 -5.92
C SER A 19 -1.92 -11.83 -6.26
N CYS A 20 -2.71 -11.44 -5.24
CA CYS A 20 -3.90 -10.59 -5.38
C CYS A 20 -3.68 -9.14 -4.93
N LYS A 21 -2.43 -8.68 -4.74
CA LYS A 21 -2.11 -7.25 -4.66
C LYS A 21 -2.30 -6.66 -6.05
N ARG A 22 -3.56 -6.32 -6.36
CA ARG A 22 -3.94 -5.61 -7.57
C ARG A 22 -3.05 -4.38 -7.67
N ASP A 23 -2.24 -4.35 -8.72
CA ASP A 23 -1.50 -3.19 -9.19
C ASP A 23 -2.44 -1.99 -9.31
N LYS A 24 -2.55 -1.21 -8.24
CA LYS A 24 -3.27 0.05 -8.22
C LYS A 24 -2.23 1.14 -8.33
N TYR A 25 -2.53 2.14 -9.16
CA TYR A 25 -1.76 3.37 -9.19
C TYR A 25 -2.28 4.28 -8.09
N TYR A 26 -1.39 4.85 -7.30
CA TYR A 26 -1.74 5.77 -6.22
C TYR A 26 -1.21 7.17 -6.51
N ARG A 27 -1.99 8.16 -6.09
CA ARG A 27 -1.65 9.58 -6.14
C ARG A 27 -1.91 10.18 -4.76
N CYS A 28 -1.01 11.02 -4.28
CA CYS A 28 -1.21 11.78 -3.05
C CYS A 28 -1.53 13.23 -3.41
N GLU A 29 -2.55 13.80 -2.79
CA GLU A 29 -2.93 15.19 -2.93
C GLU A 29 -2.84 15.85 -1.56
N CYS A 30 -1.89 16.76 -1.41
CA CYS A 30 -1.65 17.50 -0.18
C CYS A 30 -2.18 18.92 -0.32
N GLN A 31 -3.10 19.30 0.54
CA GLN A 31 -3.71 20.62 0.59
C GLN A 31 -3.21 21.38 1.81
N SER A 32 -2.69 22.58 1.56
CA SER A 32 -2.34 23.59 2.56
C SER A 32 -3.25 24.81 2.39
N SER A 33 -3.17 25.77 3.32
CA SER A 33 -4.01 26.99 3.29
C SER A 33 -3.89 27.80 1.99
N ASP A 34 -2.72 27.77 1.35
CA ASP A 34 -2.39 28.61 0.19
C ASP A 34 -2.14 27.83 -1.10
N SER A 35 -2.07 26.49 -1.05
CA SER A 35 -1.71 25.69 -2.23
C SER A 35 -2.15 24.23 -2.13
N THR A 36 -2.25 23.59 -3.29
CA THR A 36 -2.45 22.15 -3.43
C THR A 36 -1.27 21.55 -4.19
N ALA A 37 -0.62 20.55 -3.62
CA ALA A 37 0.45 19.78 -4.25
C ALA A 37 -0.05 18.38 -4.60
N LEU A 38 0.33 17.91 -5.79
CA LEU A 38 -0.03 16.59 -6.31
C LEU A 38 1.24 15.77 -6.52
N TYR A 39 1.30 14.58 -5.92
CA TYR A 39 2.43 13.66 -6.00
C TYR A 39 1.96 12.32 -6.56
N GLU A 40 2.54 11.89 -7.68
CA GLU A 40 2.32 10.55 -8.20
C GLU A 40 3.22 9.56 -7.47
N ILE A 41 2.62 8.59 -6.77
CA ILE A 41 3.36 7.54 -6.07
C ILE A 41 3.67 6.38 -7.04
N GLY A 42 2.78 6.14 -8.00
CA GLY A 42 2.90 5.06 -8.95
C GLY A 42 2.30 3.74 -8.44
N ARG A 43 2.79 2.62 -8.98
CA ARG A 43 2.38 1.27 -8.60
C ARG A 43 3.07 0.85 -7.31
N SER A 44 2.29 0.67 -6.25
CA SER A 44 2.80 0.10 -5.00
C SER A 44 1.68 -0.58 -4.22
N ASP A 45 2.01 -1.08 -3.05
CA ASP A 45 1.02 -1.58 -2.11
C ASP A 45 0.28 -0.44 -1.42
N ALA A 46 -1.00 -0.64 -1.08
CA ALA A 46 -1.81 0.40 -0.43
C ALA A 46 -1.15 0.95 0.85
N ASP A 47 -0.61 0.07 1.71
CA ASP A 47 0.10 0.47 2.94
C ASP A 47 1.36 1.29 2.64
N HIS A 48 2.12 0.91 1.61
CA HIS A 48 3.32 1.63 1.20
C HIS A 48 2.94 3.00 0.62
N ALA A 49 1.97 3.05 -0.28
CA ALA A 49 1.45 4.30 -0.85
C ALA A 49 0.91 5.24 0.24
N TYR A 50 0.19 4.69 1.22
CA TYR A 50 -0.36 5.46 2.32
C TYR A 50 0.74 6.04 3.21
N ALA A 51 1.78 5.26 3.52
CA ALA A 51 2.93 5.73 4.29
C ALA A 51 3.67 6.87 3.58
N LEU A 52 3.89 6.74 2.26
CA LEU A 52 4.49 7.81 1.44
C LEU A 52 3.61 9.06 1.35
N CYS A 53 2.28 8.91 1.34
CA CYS A 53 1.38 10.06 1.30
C CYS A 53 1.36 10.80 2.64
N ARG A 54 1.24 10.06 3.76
CA ARG A 54 1.24 10.62 5.12
C ARG A 54 2.55 11.27 5.53
N SER A 55 3.68 10.88 4.94
CA SER A 55 4.97 11.53 5.23
C SER A 55 5.07 12.97 4.75
N ASN A 56 4.14 13.42 3.91
CA ASN A 56 4.04 14.80 3.44
C ASN A 56 3.00 15.63 4.23
N GLU A 57 2.37 15.04 5.25
CA GLU A 57 1.49 15.79 6.13
C GLU A 57 2.27 16.51 7.22
N ASP A 58 1.89 17.77 7.44
CA ASP A 58 2.44 18.65 8.45
C ASP A 58 1.29 19.33 9.21
N SER A 59 1.60 20.16 10.20
CA SER A 59 0.58 20.83 11.02
C SER A 59 -0.38 21.74 10.21
N SER A 60 0.02 22.16 9.01
CA SER A 60 -0.74 23.04 8.12
C SER A 60 -1.13 22.38 6.79
N THR A 61 -0.83 21.10 6.62
CA THR A 61 -0.97 20.39 5.35
C THR A 61 -1.67 19.06 5.58
N SER A 62 -2.85 18.89 4.97
CA SER A 62 -3.60 17.63 4.99
C SER A 62 -3.45 16.90 3.67
N CYS A 63 -3.16 15.60 3.69
CA CYS A 63 -2.96 14.82 2.47
C CYS A 63 -4.02 13.71 2.32
N ILE A 64 -4.55 13.60 1.10
CA ILE A 64 -5.52 12.58 0.72
C ILE A 64 -4.88 11.67 -0.33
N MET A 65 -4.90 10.37 -0.06
CA MET A 65 -4.47 9.35 -1.02
C MET A 65 -5.62 8.95 -1.94
N TRP A 66 -5.39 9.06 -3.24
CA TRP A 66 -6.30 8.65 -4.30
C TRP A 66 -5.84 7.37 -4.97
N VAL A 67 -6.79 6.48 -5.25
CA VAL A 67 -6.56 5.30 -6.09
C VAL A 67 -6.95 5.66 -7.52
N MET A 68 -5.97 5.67 -8.42
CA MET A 68 -6.18 5.90 -9.84
C MET A 68 -6.72 4.61 -10.48
N LYS A 69 -7.69 4.77 -11.40
CA LYS A 69 -8.29 3.66 -12.15
C LYS A 69 -7.41 3.23 -13.32
#